data_AF-A0A329SLI9-F1
#
_entry.id   AF-A0A329SLI9-F1
#
_cell.length_a   1.000
_cell.length_b   1.000
_cell.length_c   1.000
_cell.angle_alpha   90.00
_cell.angle_beta   90.00
_cell.angle_gamma   90.00
#
_symmetry.space_group_name_H-M   'P 1'
#
loop_
_entity.id
_entity.type
_entity.pdbx_description
1 polymer ?
#
loop_
_entity_poly.entity_id
_entity_poly.type
_entity_poly.pdbx_seq_one_letter_code
_entity_poly.pdbx_strand_id
1 'polypeptide(L)'
;MKETRTRPDEWRAAFELSLRDGAIHWFRQLPKKARQKWKLLSQAFIDYYCKQYKQSRAARYYAATRERKEHISDYLNHLNGCARNTRLQVEKGQSDAKDDVERFLLTCGDDRLMQDLGRLRLNNIRELEEVLVSLLKGEERRIG
;
A
#
# COMPACT_ATOMS: atom_id res chain seq x y z
N MET A 1 -28.17 -25.30 -0.13
CA MET A 1 -27.91 -24.53 -1.37
C MET A 1 -26.92 -25.32 -2.22
N LYS A 2 -27.28 -25.67 -3.45
CA LYS A 2 -26.33 -26.30 -4.39
C LYS A 2 -25.43 -25.18 -4.92
N GLU A 3 -24.16 -25.19 -4.57
CA GLU A 3 -23.15 -24.36 -5.24
C GLU A 3 -23.14 -24.77 -6.71
N THR A 4 -23.73 -23.96 -7.57
CA THR A 4 -23.53 -24.04 -9.01
C THR A 4 -22.05 -23.73 -9.24
N ARG A 5 -21.24 -24.78 -9.43
CA ARG A 5 -19.86 -24.67 -9.92
C ARG A 5 -19.91 -23.98 -11.29
N THR A 6 -19.81 -22.66 -11.27
CA THR A 6 -19.65 -21.80 -12.44
C THR A 6 -18.50 -22.36 -13.29
N ARG A 7 -18.76 -22.62 -14.57
CA ARG A 7 -17.76 -23.26 -15.44
C ARG A 7 -16.54 -22.34 -15.54
N PRO A 8 -15.30 -22.87 -15.54
CA PRO A 8 -14.08 -22.03 -15.64
C PRO A 8 -14.11 -21.02 -16.80
N ASP A 9 -14.81 -21.36 -17.89
CA ASP A 9 -14.95 -20.50 -19.06
C ASP A 9 -15.90 -19.30 -18.87
N GLU A 10 -16.83 -19.37 -17.92
CA GLU A 10 -17.75 -18.26 -17.59
C GLU A 10 -17.02 -17.13 -16.85
N TRP A 11 -16.09 -17.48 -15.94
CA TRP A 11 -15.25 -16.51 -15.23
C TRP A 11 -14.37 -15.70 -16.20
N ARG A 12 -13.88 -16.34 -17.26
CA ARG A 12 -13.08 -15.70 -18.31
C ARG A 12 -13.86 -14.60 -19.02
N ALA A 13 -15.11 -14.88 -19.42
CA ALA A 13 -15.95 -13.91 -20.11
C ALA A 13 -16.32 -12.74 -19.19
N ALA A 14 -16.73 -13.03 -17.95
CA ALA A 14 -17.04 -12.01 -16.95
C ALA A 14 -15.83 -11.13 -16.63
N PHE A 15 -14.64 -11.72 -16.55
CA PHE A 15 -13.40 -11.01 -16.31
C PHE A 15 -13.00 -10.13 -17.50
N GLU A 16 -13.08 -10.62 -18.73
CA GLU A 16 -12.81 -9.81 -19.91
C GLU A 16 -13.74 -8.59 -19.98
N LEU A 17 -15.02 -8.77 -19.63
CA LEU A 17 -16.01 -7.70 -19.56
C LEU A 17 -15.77 -6.70 -18.42
N SER A 18 -15.00 -7.06 -17.38
CA SER A 18 -14.70 -6.15 -16.26
C SER A 18 -13.48 -5.28 -16.51
N LEU A 19 -12.62 -5.63 -17.47
CA LEU A 19 -11.43 -4.85 -17.81
C LEU A 19 -11.85 -3.50 -18.43
N ARG A 20 -11.06 -2.47 -18.17
CA ARG A 20 -11.21 -1.12 -18.74
C ARG A 20 -9.84 -0.58 -19.16
N ASP A 21 -9.85 0.33 -20.13
CA ASP A 21 -8.69 1.12 -20.56
C ASP A 21 -7.43 0.26 -20.78
N GLY A 22 -6.32 0.64 -20.14
CA GLY A 22 -5.04 -0.05 -20.21
C GLY A 22 -5.11 -1.54 -19.88
N ALA A 23 -6.06 -1.98 -19.07
CA ALA A 23 -6.23 -3.40 -18.73
C ALA A 23 -6.78 -4.23 -19.90
N ILE A 24 -7.64 -3.65 -20.75
CA ILE A 24 -8.06 -4.29 -22.01
C ILE A 24 -6.89 -4.40 -22.98
N HIS A 25 -6.06 -3.35 -23.08
CA HIS A 25 -4.87 -3.37 -23.94
C HIS A 25 -3.86 -4.43 -23.52
N TRP A 26 -3.62 -4.57 -22.21
CA TRP A 26 -2.79 -5.65 -21.65
C TRP A 26 -3.37 -7.03 -22.00
N PHE A 27 -4.66 -7.24 -21.78
CA PHE A 27 -5.31 -8.52 -22.07
C PHE A 27 -5.17 -8.92 -23.55
N ARG A 28 -5.34 -7.97 -24.47
CA ARG A 28 -5.18 -8.17 -25.92
C ARG A 28 -3.74 -8.50 -26.35
N GLN A 29 -2.74 -8.15 -25.54
CA GLN A 29 -1.34 -8.50 -25.79
C GLN A 29 -0.97 -9.93 -25.35
N LEU A 30 -1.80 -10.56 -24.50
CA LEU A 30 -1.53 -11.92 -24.05
C LEU A 30 -1.63 -12.94 -25.20
N PRO A 31 -0.85 -14.04 -25.18
CA PRO A 31 -1.03 -15.13 -26.13
C PRO A 31 -2.46 -15.71 -26.08
N LYS A 32 -3.03 -16.10 -27.24
CA LYS A 32 -4.39 -16.67 -27.33
C LYS A 32 -4.61 -17.82 -26.33
N LYS A 33 -3.61 -18.69 -26.16
CA LYS A 33 -3.61 -19.79 -25.19
C LYS A 33 -3.78 -19.34 -23.73
N ALA A 34 -3.21 -18.18 -23.36
CA ALA A 34 -3.32 -17.63 -22.01
C ALA A 34 -4.68 -16.97 -21.79
N ARG A 35 -5.22 -16.28 -22.82
CA ARG A 35 -6.56 -15.68 -22.76
C ARG A 35 -7.69 -16.71 -22.66
N GLN A 36 -7.52 -17.91 -23.22
CA GLN A 36 -8.58 -18.92 -23.31
C GLN A 36 -8.77 -19.77 -22.07
N LYS A 37 -7.74 -19.92 -21.22
CA LYS A 37 -7.81 -20.74 -20.01
C LYS A 37 -7.83 -19.83 -18.79
N TRP A 38 -8.92 -19.86 -18.01
CA TRP A 38 -9.08 -19.03 -16.81
C TRP A 38 -7.87 -19.09 -15.87
N LYS A 39 -7.34 -20.29 -15.61
CA LYS A 39 -6.15 -20.48 -14.75
C LYS A 39 -4.91 -19.75 -15.26
N LEU A 40 -4.69 -19.71 -16.58
CA LEU A 40 -3.52 -19.02 -17.17
C LEU A 40 -3.75 -17.51 -17.22
N LEU A 41 -4.98 -17.09 -17.53
CA LEU A 41 -5.37 -15.70 -17.55
C LEU A 41 -5.27 -15.06 -16.17
N SER A 42 -5.82 -15.70 -15.15
CA SER A 42 -5.79 -15.21 -13.77
C SER A 42 -4.37 -15.17 -13.22
N GLN A 43 -3.55 -16.19 -13.50
CA GLN A 43 -2.13 -16.20 -13.12
C GLN A 43 -1.35 -15.06 -13.79
N ALA A 44 -1.55 -14.85 -15.10
CA ALA A 44 -0.91 -13.74 -15.82
C ALA A 44 -1.34 -12.38 -15.26
N PHE A 45 -2.61 -12.22 -14.88
CA PHE A 45 -3.11 -11.00 -14.25
C PHE A 45 -2.44 -10.75 -12.89
N ILE A 46 -2.37 -11.77 -12.04
CA ILE A 46 -1.70 -11.71 -10.73
C ILE A 46 -0.22 -11.39 -10.91
N ASP A 47 0.45 -12.01 -11.87
CA ASP A 47 1.88 -11.77 -12.12
C ASP A 47 2.17 -10.39 -12.70
N TYR A 48 1.22 -9.79 -13.42
CA TYR A 48 1.39 -8.47 -14.03
C TYR A 48 1.00 -7.34 -13.08
N TYR A 49 -0.20 -7.40 -12.49
CA TYR A 49 -0.74 -6.33 -11.63
C TYR A 49 -0.44 -6.54 -10.15
N CYS A 50 -0.38 -7.79 -9.70
CA CYS A 50 -0.24 -8.15 -8.29
C CYS A 50 1.18 -8.60 -7.92
N LYS A 51 2.19 -8.44 -8.80
CA LYS A 51 3.58 -8.87 -8.52
C LYS A 51 4.16 -8.20 -7.26
N GLN A 52 3.78 -6.95 -7.03
CA GLN A 52 4.09 -6.17 -5.81
C GLN A 52 3.37 -6.66 -4.54
N TYR A 53 2.35 -7.53 -4.70
CA TYR A 53 1.60 -8.16 -3.61
C TYR A 53 2.10 -9.58 -3.28
N LYS A 54 3.17 -10.06 -3.94
CA LYS A 54 3.84 -11.34 -3.58
C LYS A 54 4.59 -11.26 -2.25
N GLN A 55 4.90 -10.05 -1.79
CA GLN A 55 5.46 -9.81 -0.46
C GLN A 55 4.34 -9.90 0.59
N SER A 56 4.65 -10.52 1.74
CA SER A 56 3.71 -10.51 2.87
C SER A 56 3.34 -9.07 3.24
N ARG A 57 2.16 -8.86 3.84
CA ARG A 57 1.76 -7.52 4.31
C ARG A 57 2.82 -6.90 5.22
N ALA A 58 3.47 -7.73 6.05
CA ALA A 58 4.60 -7.34 6.89
C ALA A 58 5.81 -6.91 6.06
N ALA A 59 6.18 -7.69 5.04
CA ALA A 59 7.28 -7.32 4.14
C ALA A 59 7.01 -5.99 3.41
N ARG A 60 5.75 -5.69 3.04
CA ARG A 60 5.40 -4.38 2.47
C ARG A 60 5.54 -3.24 3.47
N TYR A 61 5.12 -3.44 4.73
CA TYR A 61 5.29 -2.44 5.79
C TYR A 61 6.78 -2.18 6.08
N TYR A 62 7.60 -3.22 6.21
CA TYR A 62 9.05 -3.09 6.44
C TYR A 62 9.87 -2.72 5.19
N ALA A 63 9.26 -2.70 4.00
CA ALA A 63 9.88 -2.19 2.77
C ALA A 63 9.43 -0.76 2.43
N ALA A 64 8.37 -0.25 3.08
CA ALA A 64 7.87 1.09 2.80
C ALA A 64 8.91 2.15 3.18
N THR A 65 9.26 2.98 2.21
CA THR A 65 10.13 4.16 2.34
C THR A 65 9.50 5.30 1.55
N ARG A 66 9.70 6.55 2.00
CA ARG A 66 9.16 7.71 1.28
C ARG A 66 9.80 7.83 -0.10
N GLU A 67 8.99 8.00 -1.13
CA GLU A 67 9.52 8.30 -2.47
C GLU A 67 9.98 9.76 -2.55
N ARG A 68 11.00 10.05 -3.37
CA ARG A 68 11.59 11.42 -3.45
C ARG A 68 10.59 12.54 -3.75
N LYS A 69 9.48 12.24 -4.42
CA LYS A 69 8.44 13.21 -4.80
C LYS A 69 7.18 13.11 -3.93
N GLU A 70 7.12 12.15 -3.02
CA GLU A 70 5.97 11.94 -2.15
C GLU A 70 5.97 13.02 -1.06
N HIS A 71 4.81 13.64 -0.82
CA HIS A 71 4.66 14.58 0.27
C HIS A 71 4.73 13.83 1.62
N ILE A 72 5.25 14.49 2.66
CA ILE A 72 5.48 13.84 3.94
C ILE A 72 4.17 13.33 4.61
N SER A 73 3.07 14.06 4.44
CA SER A 73 1.75 13.65 4.92
C SER A 73 1.19 12.46 4.14
N ASP A 74 1.43 12.40 2.82
CA ASP A 74 1.01 11.28 1.98
C ASP A 74 1.77 10.01 2.37
N TYR A 75 3.07 10.16 2.67
CA TYR A 75 3.89 9.08 3.19
C TYR A 75 3.39 8.54 4.53
N LEU A 76 3.05 9.42 5.48
CA LEU A 76 2.47 9.03 6.77
C LEU A 76 1.17 8.22 6.57
N ASN A 77 0.30 8.68 5.68
CA ASN A 77 -0.97 8.01 5.35
C ASN A 77 -0.74 6.63 4.71
N HIS A 78 0.20 6.54 3.77
CA HIS A 78 0.58 5.28 3.14
C HIS A 78 1.15 4.28 4.16
N LEU A 79 2.08 4.72 5.01
CA LEU A 79 2.69 3.88 6.05
C LEU A 79 1.66 3.39 7.06
N ASN A 80 0.75 4.26 7.51
CA ASN A 80 -0.35 3.91 8.41
C ASN A 80 -1.32 2.91 7.74
N GLY A 81 -1.61 3.09 6.44
CA GLY A 81 -2.38 2.13 5.64
C GLY A 81 -1.72 0.74 5.61
N CYS A 82 -0.40 0.67 5.49
CA CYS A 82 0.36 -0.58 5.57
C CYS A 82 0.31 -1.20 6.99
N ALA A 83 0.49 -0.41 8.04
CA ALA A 83 0.44 -0.86 9.43
C ALA A 83 -0.94 -1.42 9.82
N ARG A 84 -2.03 -0.79 9.37
CA ARG A 84 -3.40 -1.29 9.59
C ARG A 84 -3.62 -2.63 8.90
N ASN A 85 -3.06 -2.81 7.70
CA ASN A 85 -3.17 -4.06 6.96
C ASN A 85 -2.37 -5.21 7.61
N THR A 86 -1.24 -4.95 8.25
CA THR A 86 -0.50 -5.98 9.02
C THR A 86 -1.23 -6.35 10.31
N ARG A 87 -1.74 -5.37 11.05
CA ARG A 87 -2.49 -5.57 12.30
C ARG A 87 -3.81 -6.34 12.13
N LEU A 88 -4.43 -6.33 10.96
CA LEU A 88 -5.61 -7.17 10.68
C LEU A 88 -5.31 -8.67 10.59
N GLN A 89 -4.03 -9.08 10.54
CA GLN A 89 -3.61 -10.49 10.48
C GLN A 89 -3.04 -11.02 11.81
N VAL A 90 -2.56 -10.13 12.67
CA VAL A 90 -2.04 -10.48 14.00
C VAL A 90 -3.15 -10.17 15.00
N GLU A 91 -3.58 -11.14 15.81
CA GLU A 91 -4.62 -10.94 16.83
C GLU A 91 -4.30 -9.72 17.72
N LYS A 92 -4.89 -8.56 17.41
CA LYS A 92 -5.00 -7.28 18.17
C LYS A 92 -3.89 -6.88 19.18
N GLY A 93 -2.69 -7.41 19.07
CA GLY A 93 -1.57 -7.18 19.96
C GLY A 93 -0.27 -7.44 19.22
N GLN A 94 0.75 -6.64 19.51
CA GLN A 94 2.12 -6.74 19.00
C GLN A 94 2.43 -5.98 17.69
N SER A 95 1.95 -4.75 17.55
CA SER A 95 2.78 -3.72 16.96
C SER A 95 2.79 -2.57 17.95
N ASP A 96 3.94 -2.32 18.58
CA ASP A 96 4.06 -1.22 19.51
C ASP A 96 3.79 0.08 18.73
N ALA A 97 2.93 0.95 19.26
CA ALA A 97 2.65 2.22 18.62
C ALA A 97 3.92 3.10 18.49
N LYS A 98 4.92 2.80 19.31
CA LYS A 98 6.26 3.38 19.25
C LYS A 98 7.10 2.89 18.05
N ASP A 99 6.96 1.62 17.66
CA ASP A 99 7.66 1.05 16.50
C ASP A 99 7.25 1.77 15.21
N ASP A 100 5.97 2.15 15.10
CA ASP A 100 5.47 2.89 13.93
C ASP A 100 6.07 4.29 13.82
N VAL A 101 6.25 4.98 14.95
CA VAL A 101 6.87 6.31 15.00
C VAL A 101 8.34 6.20 14.61
N GLU A 102 9.07 5.26 15.20
CA GLU A 102 10.47 5.03 14.86
C GLU A 102 10.61 4.66 13.38
N ARG A 103 9.71 3.81 12.88
CA ARG A 103 9.68 3.43 11.48
C ARG A 103 9.54 4.66 10.59
N PHE A 104 8.55 5.51 10.84
CA PHE A 104 8.35 6.74 10.07
C PHE A 104 9.60 7.62 10.05
N LEU A 105 10.25 7.83 11.20
CA LEU A 105 11.45 8.66 11.32
C LEU A 105 12.63 8.09 10.50
N LEU A 106 12.79 6.76 10.49
CA LEU A 106 13.87 6.11 9.75
C LEU A 106 13.68 6.16 8.23
N THR A 107 12.45 6.30 7.75
CA THR A 107 12.11 6.10 6.34
C THR A 107 11.49 7.32 5.65
N CYS A 108 11.31 8.43 6.38
CA CYS A 108 10.79 9.68 5.84
C CYS A 108 11.78 10.47 4.97
N GLY A 109 13.08 10.12 5.02
CA GLY A 109 14.11 10.70 4.16
C GLY A 109 14.33 12.20 4.35
N ASP A 110 13.98 12.76 5.52
CA ASP A 110 14.13 14.17 5.86
C ASP A 110 14.86 14.31 7.21
N ASP A 111 16.17 14.57 7.14
CA ASP A 111 17.05 14.61 8.32
C ASP A 111 16.65 15.71 9.31
N ARG A 112 16.12 16.85 8.82
CA ARG A 112 15.70 17.96 9.68
C ARG A 112 14.44 17.57 10.44
N LEU A 113 13.44 17.07 9.72
CA LEU A 113 12.21 16.59 10.32
C LEU A 113 12.46 15.44 11.30
N MET A 114 13.38 14.53 10.96
CA MET A 114 13.79 13.44 11.85
C MET A 114 14.37 13.97 13.16
N GLN A 115 15.24 14.98 13.11
CA GLN A 115 15.82 15.61 14.30
C GLN A 115 14.77 16.35 15.13
N ASP A 116 13.86 17.09 14.49
CA ASP A 116 12.82 17.86 15.17
C ASP A 116 11.83 16.94 15.88
N LEU A 117 11.34 15.91 15.18
CA LEU A 117 10.38 14.94 15.72
C LEU A 117 11.03 13.99 16.75
N GLY A 118 12.30 13.62 16.57
CA GLY A 118 13.02 12.73 17.49
C GLY A 118 13.15 13.29 18.91
N ARG A 119 13.05 14.62 19.08
CA ARG A 119 13.07 15.28 20.40
C ARG A 119 11.74 15.19 21.14
N LEU A 120 10.63 14.96 20.43
CA LEU A 120 9.28 15.13 20.97
C LEU A 120 8.73 13.90 21.71
N ARG A 121 9.49 12.78 21.78
CA ARG A 121 9.10 11.54 22.47
C ARG A 121 7.67 11.09 22.15
N LEU A 122 7.34 11.07 20.86
CA LEU A 122 6.01 10.69 20.36
C LEU A 122 5.77 9.21 20.60
N ASN A 123 4.58 8.87 21.12
CA ASN A 123 4.26 7.49 21.54
C ASN A 123 3.42 6.73 20.53
N ASN A 124 2.83 7.42 19.55
CA ASN A 124 1.95 6.82 18.56
C ASN A 124 1.83 7.68 17.30
N ILE A 125 1.29 7.07 16.23
CA ILE A 125 1.04 7.72 14.94
C ILE A 125 0.14 8.97 15.06
N ARG A 126 -0.81 8.99 16.00
CA ARG A 126 -1.74 10.12 16.13
C ARG A 126 -1.03 11.37 16.65
N GLU A 127 -0.22 11.24 17.69
CA GLU A 127 0.64 12.34 18.18
C GLU A 127 1.59 12.84 17.08
N LEU A 128 2.16 11.91 16.30
CA LEU A 128 2.98 12.23 15.14
C LEU A 128 2.21 13.03 14.09
N GLU A 129 1.00 12.62 13.73
CA GLU A 129 0.14 13.33 12.76
C GLU A 129 -0.20 14.75 13.23
N GLU A 130 -0.59 14.92 14.50
CA GLU A 130 -0.95 16.21 15.09
C GLU A 130 0.23 17.20 15.06
N VAL A 131 1.44 16.73 15.39
CA VAL A 131 2.67 17.53 15.32
C VAL A 131 3.04 17.85 13.88
N LEU A 132 2.98 16.88 12.97
CA LEU A 132 3.35 17.04 11.57
C LEU A 132 2.47 18.10 10.88
N VAL A 133 1.15 18.05 11.11
CA VAL A 133 0.20 19.05 10.63
C VAL A 133 0.54 20.44 11.19
N SER A 134 0.94 20.52 12.46
CA SER A 134 1.31 21.79 13.11
C SER A 134 2.60 22.39 12.54
N LEU A 135 3.60 21.55 12.24
CA LEU A 135 4.86 21.95 11.62
C LEU A 135 4.64 22.46 10.19
N LEU A 136 3.90 21.72 9.37
CA LEU A 136 3.58 22.10 7.99
C LEU A 136 2.81 23.42 7.93
N LYS A 137 1.80 23.59 8.79
CA LYS A 137 1.07 24.88 8.94
C LYS A 137 1.95 26.01 9.46
N GLY A 138 3.04 25.69 10.15
CA GLY A 138 4.03 26.67 10.62
C GLY A 138 4.94 27.14 9.48
N GLU A 139 5.34 26.23 8.60
CA GLU A 139 6.15 26.54 7.41
C GLU A 139 5.38 27.36 6.38
N GLU A 140 4.12 27.02 6.11
CA GLU A 140 3.25 27.80 5.19
C GLU A 140 3.10 29.26 5.63
N ARG A 141 3.07 29.53 6.94
CA ARG A 141 2.99 30.88 7.51
C ARG A 141 4.30 31.67 7.51
N ARG A 142 5.43 31.03 7.24
CA ARG A 142 6.75 31.70 7.14
C ARG A 142 7.11 32.08 5.71
N ILE A 143 6.37 31.56 4.73
CA ILE A 143 6.64 31.74 3.29
C ILE A 143 5.60 32.67 2.63
N GLY A 144 4.49 32.99 3.31
CA GLY A 144 3.53 34.04 2.93
C GLY A 144 3.82 35.36 3.62
#